data_AF-A0A1Q9NZH4-F1
#
_entry.id   AF-A0A1Q9NZH4-F1
#
_cell.length_a   1.000
_cell.length_b   1.000
_cell.length_c   1.000
_cell.angle_alpha   90.00
_cell.angle_beta   90.00
_cell.angle_gamma   90.00
#
_symmetry.space_group_name_H-M   'P 1'
#
loop_
_entity.id
_entity.type
_entity.pdbx_description
1 polymer ?
#
loop_
_entity_poly.entity_id
_entity_poly.type
_entity_poly.pdbx_seq_one_letter_code
_entity_poly.pdbx_strand_id
1 'polypeptide(L)'
;MISMNENFNHGLTIGEKYTNEKVRTTFKCSTQGGMRRSKYTNSLVLVTDHTKSLYDDRWEGDELFYTGMGKSGDQSLSFMQNDTLHKLDEYGVKAYYFEVWKKNEYKFIGPVETSNPPFQEPQIGEDKKSRKAWIFRLKLVSEDHDISYLEEDILKVQKSKARKASKLTTEELENIVSTIRTKGERKVSSKIYDRNPAIAVLACRYAKGICQLCQNNAPFNRPNGTPYLESHHVEWLSREGYDEINNCIGLCPNCHKKMHIVDSEKDVQKLLKAIQNRNNS
;
A
#
# COMPACT_ATOMS: atom_id res chain seq x y z
N MET A 1 22.53 32.47 18.95
CA MET A 1 21.28 32.69 18.19
C MET A 1 21.43 31.99 16.85
N ILE A 2 20.79 30.83 16.68
CA ILE A 2 20.74 30.17 15.37
C ILE A 2 19.63 30.87 14.60
N SER A 3 20.01 31.60 13.54
CA SER A 3 19.09 32.23 12.59
C SER A 3 18.02 31.21 12.17
N MET A 4 16.76 31.45 12.53
CA MET A 4 15.63 30.73 11.96
C MET A 4 15.62 31.03 10.47
N ASN A 5 15.73 30.00 9.64
CA ASN A 5 15.71 30.16 8.20
C ASN A 5 14.23 30.22 7.78
N GLU A 6 13.67 31.43 7.71
CA GLU A 6 12.24 31.67 7.40
C GLU A 6 11.82 31.10 6.03
N ASN A 7 12.77 30.73 5.17
CA ASN A 7 12.52 30.11 3.86
C ASN A 7 13.17 28.72 3.73
N PHE A 8 12.91 27.82 4.68
CA PHE A 8 13.27 26.40 4.49
C PHE A 8 12.51 25.82 3.29
N ASN A 9 13.22 25.63 2.19
CA ASN A 9 12.75 24.90 1.01
C ASN A 9 13.37 23.50 1.01
N HIS A 10 12.53 22.47 1.13
CA HIS A 10 12.98 21.07 1.16
C HIS A 10 13.31 20.52 -0.24
N GLY A 11 12.83 21.14 -1.32
CA GLY A 11 13.12 20.71 -2.71
C GLY A 11 12.65 19.29 -3.05
N LEU A 12 11.66 18.76 -2.32
CA LEU A 12 11.07 17.44 -2.56
C LEU A 12 9.78 17.61 -3.37
N THR A 13 9.54 16.67 -4.27
CA THR A 13 8.37 16.64 -5.15
C THR A 13 7.33 15.69 -4.59
N ILE A 14 6.07 16.12 -4.52
CA ILE A 14 4.95 15.28 -4.08
C ILE A 14 4.87 14.05 -4.97
N GLY A 15 4.67 12.87 -4.37
CA GLY A 15 4.55 11.60 -5.08
C GLY A 15 5.88 10.87 -5.31
N GLU A 16 7.01 11.56 -5.24
CA GLU A 16 8.34 10.98 -5.47
C GLU A 16 8.86 10.19 -4.26
N LYS A 17 9.75 9.24 -4.54
CA LYS A 17 10.35 8.35 -3.53
C LYS A 17 11.78 8.79 -3.20
N TYR A 18 12.10 8.81 -1.91
CA TYR A 18 13.41 9.19 -1.39
C TYR A 18 13.97 8.15 -0.42
N THR A 19 15.28 8.14 -0.23
CA THR A 19 15.92 7.29 0.79
C THR A 19 15.78 7.91 2.17
N ASN A 20 15.90 7.10 3.24
CA ASN A 20 15.89 7.61 4.62
C ASN A 20 17.00 8.67 4.84
N GLU A 21 18.15 8.46 4.19
CA GLU A 21 19.29 9.37 4.27
C GLU A 21 19.00 10.72 3.57
N LYS A 22 18.30 10.70 2.44
CA LYS A 22 17.86 11.93 1.77
C LYS A 22 16.86 12.70 2.64
N VAL A 23 15.91 12.01 3.30
CA VAL A 23 14.99 12.66 4.26
C VAL A 23 15.76 13.26 5.44
N ARG A 24 16.65 12.48 6.05
CA ARG A 24 17.52 12.92 7.17
C ARG A 24 18.30 14.18 6.83
N THR A 25 18.98 14.19 5.70
CA THR A 25 19.83 15.30 5.27
C THR A 25 19.03 16.55 4.89
N THR A 26 17.88 16.37 4.23
CA THR A 26 16.99 17.46 3.81
C THR A 26 16.40 18.18 5.02
N PHE A 27 15.81 17.45 5.97
CA PHE A 27 15.15 18.05 7.14
C PHE A 27 16.06 18.18 8.36
N LYS A 28 17.29 17.65 8.32
CA LYS A 28 18.22 17.58 9.47
C LYS A 28 17.57 16.94 10.71
N CYS A 29 16.73 15.93 10.49
CA CYS A 29 16.02 15.20 11.54
C CYS A 29 16.67 13.84 11.84
N SER A 30 16.14 13.11 12.82
CA SER A 30 16.52 11.71 13.10
C SER A 30 16.24 10.78 11.90
N THR A 31 16.89 9.60 11.88
CA THR A 31 16.58 8.50 10.93
C THR A 31 15.56 7.50 11.47
N GLN A 32 15.18 7.63 12.75
CA GLN A 32 14.34 6.68 13.48
C GLN A 32 13.08 7.36 14.03
N GLY A 33 12.03 6.55 14.22
CA GLY A 33 10.74 6.99 14.74
C GLY A 33 9.74 7.44 13.66
N GLY A 34 8.47 7.49 14.03
CA GLY A 34 7.38 8.02 13.21
C GLY A 34 7.38 9.55 13.16
N MET A 35 7.58 10.21 14.31
CA MET A 35 7.68 11.66 14.42
C MET A 35 9.13 12.10 14.62
N ARG A 36 9.67 12.92 13.71
CA ARG A 36 11.08 13.30 13.67
C ARG A 36 11.22 14.81 13.60
N ARG A 37 11.35 15.42 14.78
CA ARG A 37 11.49 16.87 14.94
C ARG A 37 12.89 17.34 14.58
N SER A 38 12.96 18.43 13.82
CA SER A 38 14.19 19.19 13.59
C SER A 38 14.02 20.61 14.08
N LYS A 39 14.85 21.03 15.05
CA LYS A 39 14.89 22.41 15.51
C LYS A 39 15.62 23.33 14.52
N TYR A 40 16.48 22.77 13.66
CA TYR A 40 17.28 23.54 12.71
C TYR A 40 16.43 24.06 11.54
N THR A 41 15.61 23.20 10.94
CA THR A 41 14.72 23.55 9.82
C THR A 41 13.33 23.98 10.29
N ASN A 42 13.14 24.05 11.61
CA ASN A 42 11.86 24.24 12.27
C ASN A 42 10.73 23.36 11.72
N SER A 43 11.02 22.10 11.40
CA SER A 43 10.06 21.16 10.80
C SER A 43 9.82 19.92 11.65
N LEU A 44 8.71 19.24 11.40
CA LEU A 44 8.39 17.92 11.94
C LEU A 44 8.13 16.94 10.80
N VAL A 45 8.97 15.91 10.65
CA VAL A 45 8.73 14.86 9.66
C VAL A 45 7.87 13.78 10.30
N LEU A 46 6.75 13.45 9.66
CA LEU A 46 5.83 12.39 10.04
C LEU A 46 5.98 11.22 9.06
N VAL A 47 6.13 10.01 9.58
CA VAL A 47 6.35 8.80 8.80
C VAL A 47 5.36 7.73 9.24
N THR A 48 4.61 7.19 8.28
CA THR A 48 3.86 5.95 8.42
C THR A 48 4.60 4.83 7.69
N ASP A 49 5.01 3.80 8.44
CA ASP A 49 5.78 2.68 7.91
C ASP A 49 4.93 1.40 7.89
N HIS A 50 4.24 1.20 6.77
CA HIS A 50 3.34 0.06 6.54
C HIS A 50 4.06 -1.29 6.54
N THR A 51 5.41 -1.30 6.53
CA THR A 51 6.20 -2.54 6.57
C THR A 51 6.35 -3.10 7.99
N LYS A 52 6.16 -2.28 9.04
CA LYS A 52 6.51 -2.64 10.42
C LYS A 52 5.33 -3.14 11.27
N SER A 53 4.23 -2.40 11.36
CA SER A 53 3.12 -2.71 12.27
C SER A 53 1.90 -3.35 11.59
N LEU A 54 1.06 -3.99 12.41
CA LEU A 54 -0.31 -4.39 12.03
C LEU A 54 -1.29 -3.20 12.12
N TYR A 55 -1.01 -2.25 13.01
CA TYR A 55 -1.73 -0.99 13.16
C TYR A 55 -1.19 0.05 12.19
N ASP A 56 -2.07 0.66 11.41
CA ASP A 56 -1.72 1.70 10.45
C ASP A 56 -2.40 3.00 10.86
N ASP A 57 -1.65 4.09 10.71
CA ASP A 57 -2.25 5.39 10.47
C ASP A 57 -3.16 5.27 9.24
N ARG A 58 -4.35 5.83 9.32
CA ARG A 58 -5.40 5.58 8.33
C ARG A 58 -5.88 6.88 7.70
N TRP A 59 -6.29 6.78 6.44
CA TRP A 59 -7.00 7.84 5.77
C TRP A 59 -8.51 7.57 5.89
N GLU A 60 -9.28 8.58 6.29
CA GLU A 60 -10.74 8.62 6.17
C GLU A 60 -11.10 9.85 5.32
N GLY A 61 -11.46 9.63 4.07
CA GLY A 61 -11.67 10.72 3.11
C GLY A 61 -10.37 11.49 2.82
N ASP A 62 -10.37 12.79 3.15
CA ASP A 62 -9.24 13.71 2.99
C ASP A 62 -8.38 13.86 4.26
N GLU A 63 -8.73 13.13 5.33
CA GLU A 63 -8.12 13.29 6.64
C GLU A 63 -7.28 12.07 7.03
N LEU A 64 -6.04 12.32 7.45
CA LEU A 64 -5.12 11.35 8.00
C LEU A 64 -5.28 11.29 9.52
N PHE A 65 -5.59 10.09 10.02
CA PHE A 65 -5.65 9.74 11.42
C PHE A 65 -4.30 9.13 11.82
N TYR A 66 -3.43 9.97 12.35
CA TYR A 66 -2.04 9.65 12.70
C TYR A 66 -1.89 9.32 14.18
N THR A 67 -1.31 8.17 14.50
CA THR A 67 -1.13 7.70 15.88
C THR A 67 0.04 8.42 16.56
N GLY A 68 -0.19 8.89 17.78
CA GLY A 68 0.79 9.55 18.63
C GLY A 68 2.00 8.69 18.97
N MET A 69 3.07 9.34 19.43
CA MET A 69 4.26 8.70 19.98
C MET A 69 4.01 8.07 21.37
N GLY A 70 4.71 6.98 21.66
CA GLY A 70 4.64 6.19 22.89
C GLY A 70 4.03 4.83 22.57
N LYS A 71 4.74 3.73 22.81
CA LYS A 71 4.36 2.39 22.29
C LYS A 71 3.72 1.46 23.31
N SER A 72 3.84 1.80 24.59
CA SER A 72 3.30 1.05 25.71
C SER A 72 2.75 2.04 26.72
N GLY A 73 1.68 1.65 27.42
CA GLY A 73 0.95 2.53 28.32
C GLY A 73 0.15 3.63 27.61
N ASP A 74 -0.66 4.32 28.40
CA ASP A 74 -1.50 5.43 27.95
C ASP A 74 -0.64 6.61 27.50
N GLN A 75 -0.96 7.17 26.34
CA GLN A 75 -0.23 8.30 25.78
C GLN A 75 -0.67 9.62 26.40
N SER A 76 0.25 10.59 26.39
CA SER A 76 -0.01 11.99 26.76
C SER A 76 0.26 12.91 25.57
N LEU A 77 -0.51 13.99 25.44
CA LEU A 77 -0.22 15.08 24.49
C LEU A 77 1.04 15.83 24.86
N SER A 78 1.41 15.92 26.14
CA SER A 78 2.66 16.57 26.57
C SER A 78 3.92 15.71 26.34
N PHE A 79 3.77 14.48 25.85
CA PHE A 79 4.88 13.56 25.69
C PHE A 79 5.62 13.77 24.38
N MET A 80 6.90 14.17 24.46
CA MET A 80 7.83 14.20 23.33
C MET A 80 7.27 14.98 22.13
N GLN A 81 7.14 14.35 20.96
CA GLN A 81 6.68 15.01 19.74
C GLN A 81 5.15 15.08 19.63
N ASN A 82 4.41 14.44 20.54
CA ASN A 82 2.97 14.67 20.64
C ASN A 82 2.70 16.15 20.97
N ASP A 83 3.53 16.75 21.83
CA ASP A 83 3.37 18.16 22.21
C ASP A 83 3.64 19.07 21.01
N THR A 84 4.70 18.76 20.24
CA THR A 84 5.02 19.51 19.02
C THR A 84 3.92 19.38 17.97
N LEU A 85 3.40 18.17 17.72
CA LEU A 85 2.34 17.96 16.74
C LEU A 85 1.01 18.59 17.18
N HIS A 86 0.73 18.59 18.49
CA HIS A 86 -0.47 19.24 19.04
C HIS A 86 -0.42 20.76 18.92
N LYS A 87 0.78 21.35 18.92
CA LYS A 87 1.03 22.79 18.98
C LYS A 87 1.86 23.29 17.79
N LEU A 88 1.58 22.78 16.59
CA LEU A 88 2.32 23.17 15.39
C LEU A 88 2.30 24.68 15.19
N ASP A 89 1.12 25.30 15.26
CA ASP A 89 0.94 26.74 15.01
C ASP A 89 1.60 27.58 16.11
N GLU A 90 1.40 27.22 17.38
CA GLU A 90 2.01 27.92 18.53
C GLU A 90 3.55 27.92 18.44
N TYR A 91 4.13 26.82 17.97
CA TYR A 91 5.58 26.68 17.81
C TYR A 91 6.09 27.11 16.43
N GLY A 92 5.22 27.55 15.52
CA GLY A 92 5.54 27.89 14.14
C GLY A 92 6.18 26.73 13.34
N VAL A 93 5.81 25.49 13.66
CA VAL A 93 6.40 24.27 13.11
C VAL A 93 5.63 23.79 11.89
N LYS A 94 6.32 23.53 10.78
CA LYS A 94 5.72 22.90 9.59
C LYS A 94 5.87 21.39 9.64
N ALA A 95 4.77 20.65 9.44
CA ALA A 95 4.79 19.20 9.39
C ALA A 95 4.79 18.67 7.94
N TYR A 96 5.56 17.60 7.70
CA TYR A 96 5.75 17.00 6.38
C TYR A 96 5.56 15.49 6.47
N TYR A 97 4.65 14.93 5.66
CA TYR A 97 4.21 13.55 5.76
C TYR A 97 4.84 12.65 4.67
N PHE A 98 5.26 11.45 5.09
CA PHE A 98 5.86 10.42 4.26
C PHE A 98 5.23 9.06 4.54
N GLU A 99 5.10 8.25 3.49
CA GLU A 99 4.70 6.85 3.60
C GLU A 99 5.81 5.90 3.14
N VAL A 100 5.96 4.77 3.83
CA VAL A 100 6.93 3.73 3.51
C VAL A 100 6.20 2.42 3.23
N TRP A 101 6.15 2.05 1.94
CA TRP A 101 5.55 0.79 1.45
C TRP A 101 6.60 -0.30 1.22
N LYS A 102 7.85 0.13 0.99
CA LYS A 102 9.02 -0.74 0.85
C LYS A 102 10.15 -0.15 1.69
N LYS A 103 10.92 -1.03 2.34
CA LYS A 103 12.02 -0.62 3.22
C LYS A 103 12.96 0.34 2.48
N ASN A 104 13.24 1.49 3.09
CA ASN A 104 14.08 2.57 2.56
C ASN A 104 13.53 3.33 1.33
N GLU A 105 12.26 3.14 0.97
CA GLU A 105 11.53 3.96 -0.02
C GLU A 105 10.50 4.84 0.69
N TYR A 106 10.84 6.10 0.95
CA TYR A 106 10.00 7.10 1.59
C TYR A 106 9.31 7.94 0.52
N LYS A 107 8.04 7.68 0.25
CA LYS A 107 7.24 8.48 -0.66
C LYS A 107 6.85 9.79 0.03
N PHE A 108 7.21 10.92 -0.54
CA PHE A 108 6.80 12.22 -0.01
C PHE A 108 5.34 12.49 -0.39
N ILE A 109 4.48 12.62 0.62
CA ILE A 109 3.05 12.85 0.40
C ILE A 109 2.76 14.35 0.37
N GLY A 110 3.39 15.12 1.26
CA GLY A 110 3.26 16.58 1.24
C GLY A 110 3.29 17.22 2.63
N PRO A 111 3.17 18.55 2.68
CA PRO A 111 2.93 19.28 3.93
C PRO A 111 1.56 18.95 4.51
N VAL A 112 1.48 18.81 5.83
CA VAL A 112 0.22 18.55 6.55
C VAL A 112 0.02 19.53 7.70
N GLU A 113 -1.23 19.74 8.06
CA GLU A 113 -1.67 20.57 9.19
C GLU A 113 -2.72 19.82 10.02
N THR A 114 -2.92 20.24 11.27
CA THR A 114 -3.97 19.69 12.13
C THR A 114 -5.33 20.20 11.66
N SER A 115 -6.23 19.30 11.31
CA SER A 115 -7.57 19.66 10.81
C SER A 115 -8.63 19.72 11.90
N ASN A 116 -8.44 18.96 12.98
CA ASN A 116 -9.39 18.85 14.09
C ASN A 116 -8.67 18.51 15.40
N PRO A 117 -9.29 18.72 16.57
CA PRO A 117 -8.72 18.30 17.84
C PRO A 117 -8.39 16.80 17.85
N PRO A 118 -7.22 16.40 18.39
CA PRO A 118 -6.89 15.00 18.55
C PRO A 118 -7.82 14.34 19.58
N PHE A 119 -7.97 13.03 19.49
CA PHE A 119 -8.80 12.25 20.41
C PHE A 119 -8.13 10.94 20.79
N GLN A 120 -8.66 10.22 21.77
CA GLN A 120 -8.09 8.94 22.21
C GLN A 120 -8.89 7.75 21.67
N GLU A 121 -8.17 6.74 21.18
CA GLU A 121 -8.72 5.44 20.80
C GLU A 121 -8.01 4.31 21.58
N PRO A 122 -8.72 3.23 21.97
CA PRO A 122 -8.08 2.02 22.48
C PRO A 122 -7.23 1.36 21.38
N GLN A 123 -5.98 1.06 21.70
CA GLN A 123 -5.08 0.29 20.83
C GLN A 123 -4.31 -0.75 21.66
N ILE A 124 -3.75 -1.77 21.02
CA ILE A 124 -2.84 -2.71 21.68
C ILE A 124 -1.40 -2.20 21.55
N GLY A 125 -0.71 -2.06 22.67
CA GLY A 125 0.71 -1.67 22.72
C GLY A 125 1.66 -2.78 22.28
N GLU A 126 2.95 -2.47 22.19
CA GLU A 126 4.00 -3.49 21.95
C GLU A 126 4.08 -4.53 23.08
N ASP A 127 3.58 -4.20 24.26
CA ASP A 127 3.43 -5.09 25.43
C ASP A 127 2.21 -6.02 25.35
N LYS A 128 1.48 -6.02 24.22
CA LYS A 128 0.23 -6.76 24.00
C LYS A 128 -0.91 -6.36 24.95
N LYS A 129 -0.85 -5.18 25.58
CA LYS A 129 -1.91 -4.68 26.46
C LYS A 129 -2.69 -3.54 25.81
N SER A 130 -3.97 -3.44 26.16
CA SER A 130 -4.80 -2.29 25.76
C SER A 130 -4.26 -1.00 26.39
N ARG A 131 -4.26 0.09 25.61
CA ARG A 131 -3.82 1.42 26.01
C ARG A 131 -4.63 2.50 25.31
N LYS A 132 -4.70 3.69 25.90
CA LYS A 132 -5.23 4.89 25.24
C LYS A 132 -4.16 5.52 24.35
N ALA A 133 -4.35 5.44 23.03
CA ALA A 133 -3.50 6.10 22.06
C ALA A 133 -4.14 7.42 21.60
N TRP A 134 -3.35 8.49 21.47
CA TRP A 134 -3.79 9.74 20.86
C TRP A 134 -3.76 9.62 19.34
N ILE A 135 -4.85 10.04 18.70
CA ILE A 135 -5.00 10.10 17.26
C ILE A 135 -5.07 11.56 16.85
N PHE A 136 -4.08 11.97 16.06
CA PHE A 136 -4.00 13.29 15.46
C PHE A 136 -4.72 13.28 14.12
N ARG A 137 -5.62 14.24 13.93
CA ARG A 137 -6.38 14.41 12.69
C ARG A 137 -5.66 15.45 11.85
N LEU A 138 -5.14 15.03 10.70
CA LEU A 138 -4.27 15.83 9.84
C LEU A 138 -4.85 15.93 8.43
N LYS A 139 -4.64 17.06 7.76
CA LYS A 139 -4.96 17.23 6.33
C LYS A 139 -3.75 17.74 5.58
N LEU A 140 -3.72 17.48 4.28
CA LEU A 140 -2.70 18.02 3.38
C LEU A 140 -3.00 19.49 3.09
N VAL A 141 -1.97 20.34 3.08
CA VAL A 141 -2.11 21.80 2.92
C VAL A 141 -2.50 22.22 1.49
N SER A 142 -2.36 21.35 0.48
CA SER A 142 -2.69 21.66 -0.93
C SER A 142 -3.65 20.64 -1.54
N GLU A 143 -4.83 21.09 -2.00
CA GLU A 143 -5.94 20.27 -2.54
C GLU A 143 -5.62 19.49 -3.84
N ASP A 144 -4.51 19.81 -4.52
CA ASP A 144 -4.08 19.13 -5.75
C ASP A 144 -3.46 17.76 -5.42
N HIS A 145 -4.34 16.82 -5.07
CA HIS A 145 -4.03 15.54 -4.45
C HIS A 145 -3.97 14.38 -5.45
N ASP A 146 -3.36 14.54 -6.63
CA ASP A 146 -3.12 13.39 -7.49
C ASP A 146 -1.94 12.54 -6.97
N ILE A 147 -2.04 12.13 -5.69
CA ILE A 147 -1.13 11.20 -5.04
C ILE A 147 -1.56 9.80 -5.46
N SER A 148 -1.23 9.52 -6.71
CA SER A 148 -1.36 8.25 -7.37
C SER A 148 -0.48 7.20 -6.64
N TYR A 149 -1.10 6.24 -5.93
CA TYR A 149 -0.39 5.08 -5.39
C TYR A 149 -0.45 3.93 -6.38
N LEU A 150 0.69 3.28 -6.65
CA LEU A 150 0.72 2.05 -7.44
C LEU A 150 -0.03 0.94 -6.70
N GLU A 151 -1.09 0.41 -7.32
CA GLU A 151 -1.88 -0.72 -6.80
C GLU A 151 -0.99 -1.89 -6.33
N GLU A 152 0.09 -2.17 -7.06
CA GLU A 152 1.06 -3.22 -6.71
C GLU A 152 1.72 -3.04 -5.34
N ASP A 153 2.05 -1.80 -4.95
CA ASP A 153 2.73 -1.52 -3.67
C ASP A 153 1.78 -1.78 -2.49
N ILE A 154 0.50 -1.41 -2.65
CA ILE A 154 -0.56 -1.69 -1.67
C ILE A 154 -0.79 -3.20 -1.55
N LEU A 155 -0.92 -3.90 -2.68
CA LEU A 155 -1.13 -5.35 -2.71
C LEU A 155 0.03 -6.11 -2.05
N LYS A 156 1.29 -5.66 -2.25
CA LYS A 156 2.47 -6.26 -1.60
C LYS A 156 2.42 -6.11 -0.08
N VAL A 157 2.08 -4.92 0.41
CA VAL A 157 1.93 -4.68 1.85
C VAL A 157 0.79 -5.49 2.44
N GLN A 158 -0.38 -5.53 1.80
CA GLN A 158 -1.51 -6.37 2.24
C GLN A 158 -1.13 -7.85 2.32
N LYS A 159 -0.44 -8.38 1.30
CA LYS A 159 0.08 -9.77 1.32
C LYS A 159 1.07 -9.99 2.47
N SER A 160 1.97 -9.03 2.73
CA SER A 160 2.92 -9.09 3.85
C SER A 160 2.21 -9.12 5.20
N LYS A 161 1.21 -8.25 5.39
CA LYS A 161 0.39 -8.19 6.60
C LYS A 161 -0.42 -9.45 6.80
N ALA A 162 -1.06 -9.97 5.75
CA ALA A 162 -1.78 -11.24 5.80
C ALA A 162 -0.87 -12.41 6.19
N ARG A 163 0.38 -12.45 5.68
CA ARG A 163 1.39 -13.45 6.07
C ARG A 163 1.87 -13.31 7.52
N LYS A 164 1.89 -12.10 8.08
CA LYS A 164 2.18 -11.89 9.51
C LYS A 164 0.98 -12.32 10.36
N ALA A 165 -0.23 -11.93 9.96
CA ALA A 165 -1.47 -12.28 10.63
C ALA A 165 -1.73 -13.79 10.63
N SER A 166 -1.39 -14.51 9.55
CA SER A 166 -1.55 -15.97 9.47
C SER A 166 -0.64 -16.75 10.44
N LYS A 167 0.28 -16.08 11.13
CA LYS A 167 1.13 -16.68 12.17
C LYS A 167 0.57 -16.50 13.58
N LEU A 168 -0.49 -15.70 13.73
CA LEU A 168 -1.16 -15.45 15.01
C LEU A 168 -2.17 -16.56 15.29
N THR A 169 -2.49 -16.76 16.56
CA THR A 169 -3.57 -17.68 16.95
C THR A 169 -4.94 -17.07 16.65
N THR A 170 -5.99 -17.89 16.61
CA THR A 170 -7.37 -17.43 16.45
C THR A 170 -7.75 -16.41 17.53
N GLU A 171 -7.39 -16.66 18.78
CA GLU A 171 -7.64 -15.74 19.91
C GLU A 171 -6.92 -14.39 19.74
N GLU A 172 -5.66 -14.41 19.28
CA GLU A 172 -4.92 -13.17 18.99
C GLU A 172 -5.58 -12.37 17.86
N LEU A 173 -6.11 -13.04 16.82
CA LEU A 173 -6.83 -12.40 15.72
C LEU A 173 -8.19 -11.85 16.16
N GLU A 174 -8.95 -12.58 16.97
CA GLU A 174 -10.25 -12.13 17.52
C GLU A 174 -10.08 -10.88 18.40
N ASN A 175 -9.02 -10.83 19.21
CA ASN A 175 -8.68 -9.65 20.01
C ASN A 175 -8.31 -8.44 19.12
N ILE A 176 -7.60 -8.66 18.02
CA ILE A 176 -7.30 -7.59 17.05
C ILE A 176 -8.59 -7.12 16.38
N VAL A 177 -9.44 -8.02 15.88
CA VAL A 177 -10.66 -7.65 15.15
C VAL A 177 -11.69 -6.97 16.06
N SER A 178 -11.83 -7.40 17.32
CA SER A 178 -12.77 -6.80 18.28
C SER A 178 -12.43 -5.34 18.64
N THR A 179 -11.19 -4.91 18.43
CA THR A 179 -10.74 -3.51 18.65
C THR A 179 -10.79 -2.66 17.39
N ILE A 180 -10.99 -3.26 16.20
CA ILE A 180 -11.05 -2.53 14.93
C ILE A 180 -12.49 -2.06 14.67
N ARG A 181 -12.69 -0.74 14.76
CA ARG A 181 -13.91 -0.06 14.31
C ARG A 181 -13.57 1.05 13.32
N THR A 182 -13.08 0.71 12.12
CA THR A 182 -12.69 1.75 11.16
C THR A 182 -13.04 1.39 9.71
N LYS A 183 -13.54 2.38 8.99
CA LYS A 183 -13.73 2.36 7.54
C LYS A 183 -12.66 3.27 6.93
N GLY A 184 -11.56 2.69 6.44
CA GLY A 184 -10.52 3.43 5.72
C GLY A 184 -10.77 3.38 4.22
N GLU A 185 -10.62 4.50 3.54
CA GLU A 185 -10.68 4.58 2.08
C GLU A 185 -9.50 5.40 1.54
N ARG A 186 -8.97 5.04 0.37
CA ARG A 186 -7.89 5.79 -0.26
C ARG A 186 -7.97 5.76 -1.78
N LYS A 187 -7.57 6.85 -2.42
CA LYS A 187 -7.42 6.93 -3.87
C LYS A 187 -6.17 6.15 -4.31
N VAL A 188 -6.31 5.35 -5.37
CA VAL A 188 -5.23 4.54 -5.95
C VAL A 188 -5.14 4.80 -7.45
N SER A 189 -3.94 4.72 -8.00
CA SER A 189 -3.72 4.78 -9.45
C SER A 189 -3.26 3.41 -9.95
N SER A 190 -3.98 2.85 -10.91
CA SER A 190 -3.57 1.61 -11.57
C SER A 190 -2.80 1.95 -12.85
N LYS A 191 -1.64 1.31 -13.04
CA LYS A 191 -1.03 1.25 -14.38
C LYS A 191 -1.81 0.20 -15.17
N ILE A 192 -2.79 0.66 -15.94
CA ILE A 192 -3.49 -0.19 -16.90
C ILE A 192 -2.60 -0.23 -18.13
N TYR A 193 -1.93 -1.35 -18.35
CA TYR A 193 -1.37 -1.63 -19.67
C TYR A 193 -2.55 -1.82 -20.61
N ASP A 194 -2.56 -1.08 -21.72
CA ASP A 194 -3.54 -1.30 -22.79
C ASP A 194 -3.33 -2.70 -23.34
N ARG A 195 -4.18 -3.62 -22.91
CA ARG A 195 -4.24 -4.98 -23.44
C ARG A 195 -5.16 -4.96 -24.63
N ASN A 196 -4.73 -5.51 -25.74
CA ASN A 196 -5.57 -5.64 -26.91
C ASN A 196 -6.74 -6.58 -26.57
N PRO A 197 -7.99 -6.07 -26.46
CA PRO A 197 -9.13 -6.89 -26.04
C PRO A 197 -9.41 -8.00 -27.05
N ALA A 198 -9.01 -7.85 -28.32
CA ALA A 198 -9.14 -8.89 -29.33
C ALA A 198 -8.26 -10.10 -28.99
N ILE A 199 -7.04 -9.90 -28.49
CA ILE A 199 -6.12 -10.98 -28.11
C ILE A 199 -6.67 -11.75 -26.92
N ALA A 200 -7.14 -11.04 -25.90
CA ALA A 200 -7.73 -11.64 -24.70
C ALA A 200 -8.96 -12.50 -25.05
N VAL A 201 -9.88 -11.96 -25.87
CA VAL A 201 -11.07 -12.69 -26.31
C VAL A 201 -10.70 -13.87 -27.21
N LEU A 202 -9.74 -13.69 -28.13
CA LEU A 202 -9.29 -14.72 -29.05
C LEU A 202 -8.62 -15.89 -28.32
N ALA A 203 -7.77 -15.61 -27.33
CA ALA A 203 -7.16 -16.63 -26.49
C ALA A 203 -8.21 -17.49 -25.76
N CYS A 204 -9.23 -16.85 -25.16
CA CYS A 204 -10.33 -17.57 -24.52
C CYS A 204 -11.20 -18.36 -25.52
N ARG A 205 -11.39 -17.86 -26.75
CA ARG A 205 -12.11 -18.60 -27.80
C ARG A 205 -11.34 -19.84 -28.25
N TYR A 206 -10.01 -19.75 -28.40
CA TYR A 206 -9.19 -20.90 -28.74
C TYR A 206 -9.22 -22.00 -27.68
N ALA A 207 -9.44 -21.63 -26.42
CA ALA A 207 -9.62 -22.57 -25.32
C ALA A 207 -10.95 -23.36 -25.40
N LYS A 208 -11.92 -22.94 -26.24
CA LYS A 208 -13.20 -23.63 -26.48
C LYS A 208 -13.95 -24.03 -25.19
N GLY A 209 -13.89 -23.17 -24.18
CA GLY A 209 -14.54 -23.41 -22.88
C GLY A 209 -13.83 -24.40 -21.96
N ILE A 210 -12.63 -24.86 -22.31
CA ILE A 210 -11.81 -25.77 -21.51
C ILE A 210 -10.58 -25.01 -21.02
N CYS A 211 -10.30 -25.05 -19.71
CA CYS A 211 -9.13 -24.44 -19.13
C CYS A 211 -7.85 -25.10 -19.66
N GLN A 212 -6.95 -24.32 -20.27
CA GLN A 212 -5.75 -24.88 -20.90
C GLN A 212 -4.66 -25.31 -19.90
N LEU A 213 -4.86 -25.08 -18.58
CA LEU A 213 -3.98 -25.59 -17.52
C LEU A 213 -4.50 -26.90 -16.90
N CYS A 214 -5.73 -26.88 -16.36
CA CYS A 214 -6.30 -28.03 -15.65
C CYS A 214 -7.13 -28.96 -16.53
N GLN A 215 -7.42 -28.58 -17.78
CA GLN A 215 -8.20 -29.35 -18.74
C GLN A 215 -9.66 -29.61 -18.33
N ASN A 216 -10.15 -28.90 -17.31
CA ASN A 216 -11.57 -28.92 -16.92
C ASN A 216 -12.36 -27.87 -17.69
N ASN A 217 -13.66 -28.10 -17.85
CA ASN A 217 -14.59 -27.10 -18.37
C ASN A 217 -14.55 -25.81 -17.53
N ALA A 218 -14.90 -24.70 -18.17
CA ALA A 218 -15.15 -23.44 -17.49
C ALA A 218 -16.14 -23.66 -16.33
N PRO A 219 -15.90 -23.06 -15.15
CA PRO A 219 -16.71 -23.34 -13.97
C PRO A 219 -18.13 -22.78 -14.05
N PHE A 220 -18.37 -21.82 -14.94
CA PHE A 220 -19.67 -21.22 -15.18
C PHE A 220 -19.71 -20.54 -16.56
N ASN A 221 -20.91 -20.18 -17.00
CA ASN A 221 -21.15 -19.44 -18.23
C ASN A 221 -21.45 -17.96 -17.94
N ARG A 222 -21.17 -17.10 -18.91
CA ARG A 222 -21.63 -15.71 -18.97
C ARG A 222 -23.15 -15.66 -19.20
N PRO A 223 -23.82 -14.52 -18.95
CA PRO A 223 -25.25 -14.37 -19.22
C PRO A 223 -25.67 -14.70 -20.66
N ASN A 224 -24.76 -14.49 -21.63
CA ASN A 224 -24.97 -14.84 -23.04
C ASN A 224 -24.72 -16.33 -23.36
N GLY A 225 -24.56 -17.19 -22.36
CA GLY A 225 -24.34 -18.63 -22.50
C GLY A 225 -22.89 -19.06 -22.80
N THR A 226 -21.97 -18.13 -23.05
CA THR A 226 -20.58 -18.49 -23.36
C THR A 226 -19.78 -18.92 -22.12
N PRO A 227 -18.92 -19.96 -22.21
CA PRO A 227 -18.05 -20.37 -21.11
C PRO A 227 -17.15 -19.25 -20.57
N TYR A 228 -17.04 -19.10 -19.25
CA TYR A 228 -16.20 -18.08 -18.63
C TYR A 228 -14.76 -18.56 -18.42
N LEU A 229 -13.84 -17.96 -19.18
CA LEU A 229 -12.39 -18.10 -19.03
C LEU A 229 -11.74 -16.70 -19.00
N GLU A 230 -10.61 -16.61 -18.31
CA GLU A 230 -9.77 -15.42 -18.17
C GLU A 230 -8.49 -15.60 -19.00
N SER A 231 -8.12 -14.55 -19.73
CA SER A 231 -6.88 -14.52 -20.50
C SER A 231 -5.68 -14.34 -19.58
N HIS A 232 -4.65 -15.16 -19.76
CA HIS A 232 -3.41 -15.10 -19.02
C HIS A 232 -2.21 -15.02 -19.97
N HIS A 233 -1.31 -14.07 -19.73
CA HIS A 233 0.00 -14.06 -20.40
C HIS A 233 0.93 -15.04 -19.70
N VAL A 234 1.50 -15.99 -20.44
CA VAL A 234 2.38 -17.02 -19.87
C VAL A 234 3.71 -16.39 -19.46
N GLU A 235 4.28 -15.56 -20.33
CA GLU A 235 5.30 -14.59 -19.97
C GLU A 235 4.62 -13.28 -19.61
N TRP A 236 4.75 -12.87 -18.36
CA TRP A 236 4.04 -11.70 -17.86
C TRP A 236 4.55 -10.43 -18.54
N LEU A 237 3.66 -9.48 -18.82
CA LEU A 237 4.05 -8.16 -19.36
C LEU A 237 5.06 -7.44 -18.46
N SER A 238 4.99 -7.64 -17.15
CA SER A 238 5.94 -7.09 -16.17
C SER A 238 7.33 -7.78 -16.20
N ARG A 239 7.48 -8.88 -16.94
CA ARG A 239 8.72 -9.61 -17.19
C ARG A 239 9.13 -9.54 -18.67
N GLU A 240 8.82 -8.43 -19.34
CA GLU A 240 9.11 -8.18 -20.76
C GLU A 240 8.33 -9.06 -21.77
N GLY A 241 7.28 -9.76 -21.32
CA GLY A 241 6.39 -10.47 -22.23
C GLY A 241 5.60 -9.52 -23.14
N TYR A 242 5.40 -9.89 -24.39
CA TYR A 242 4.58 -9.11 -25.33
C TYR A 242 3.10 -9.47 -25.22
N ASP A 243 2.22 -8.48 -25.47
CA ASP A 243 0.78 -8.70 -25.60
C ASP A 243 0.45 -9.28 -26.97
N GLU A 244 0.73 -10.56 -27.15
CA GLU A 244 0.55 -11.29 -28.39
C GLU A 244 -0.25 -12.57 -28.18
N ILE A 245 -0.93 -13.04 -29.23
CA ILE A 245 -1.70 -14.28 -29.14
C ILE A 245 -0.81 -15.46 -28.74
N ASN A 246 0.44 -15.50 -29.22
CA ASN A 246 1.43 -16.53 -28.92
C ASN A 246 1.97 -16.48 -27.49
N ASN A 247 1.61 -15.47 -26.71
CA ASN A 247 1.92 -15.39 -25.29
C ASN A 247 0.64 -15.43 -24.42
N CYS A 248 -0.55 -15.55 -25.02
CA CYS A 248 -1.83 -15.45 -24.32
C CYS A 248 -2.64 -16.76 -24.38
N ILE A 249 -3.22 -17.15 -23.24
CA ILE A 249 -3.93 -18.42 -23.07
C ILE A 249 -5.22 -18.27 -22.24
N GLY A 250 -6.21 -19.14 -22.46
CA GLY A 250 -7.49 -19.13 -21.72
C GLY A 250 -7.48 -20.06 -20.51
N LEU A 251 -7.67 -19.50 -19.31
CA LEU A 251 -7.67 -20.22 -18.03
C LEU A 251 -8.98 -20.05 -17.25
N CYS A 252 -9.36 -21.04 -16.44
CA CYS A 252 -10.42 -20.82 -15.46
C CYS A 252 -9.95 -19.89 -14.32
N PRO A 253 -10.86 -19.22 -13.59
CA PRO A 253 -10.51 -18.27 -12.52
C PRO A 253 -9.57 -18.85 -11.46
N ASN A 254 -9.78 -20.12 -11.09
CA ASN A 254 -8.95 -20.81 -10.09
C ASN A 254 -7.52 -21.01 -10.59
N CYS A 255 -7.36 -21.48 -11.83
CA CYS A 255 -6.05 -21.68 -12.44
C CYS A 255 -5.36 -20.35 -12.75
N HIS A 256 -6.11 -19.35 -13.20
CA HIS A 256 -5.58 -18.01 -13.40
C HIS A 256 -5.03 -17.44 -12.09
N LYS A 257 -5.82 -17.50 -11.00
CA LYS A 257 -5.36 -17.05 -9.68
C LYS A 257 -4.18 -17.85 -9.16
N LYS A 258 -4.15 -19.18 -9.39
CA LYS A 258 -3.01 -20.04 -9.07
C LYS A 258 -1.73 -19.56 -9.76
N MET A 259 -1.79 -19.19 -11.05
CA MET A 259 -0.62 -18.65 -11.75
C MET A 259 -0.12 -17.33 -11.12
N HIS A 260 -1.02 -16.46 -10.67
CA HIS A 260 -0.65 -15.22 -9.97
C HIS A 260 -0.07 -15.41 -8.56
N ILE A 261 -0.31 -16.56 -7.93
CA ILE A 261 0.10 -16.84 -6.54
C ILE A 261 1.30 -17.79 -6.48
N VAL A 262 1.26 -18.87 -7.25
CA VAL A 262 2.19 -20.01 -7.18
C VAL A 262 3.25 -19.93 -8.28
N ASP A 263 2.86 -19.58 -9.51
CA ASP A 263 3.76 -19.42 -10.66
C ASP A 263 4.78 -20.56 -10.84
N SER A 264 4.34 -21.83 -10.73
CA SER A 264 5.28 -22.97 -10.76
C SER A 264 5.79 -23.25 -12.17
N GLU A 265 7.08 -23.55 -12.30
CA GLU A 265 7.71 -23.90 -13.59
C GLU A 265 6.96 -25.03 -14.31
N LYS A 266 6.50 -26.04 -13.56
CA LYS A 266 5.73 -27.16 -14.11
C LYS A 266 4.44 -26.70 -14.79
N ASP A 267 3.73 -25.74 -14.21
CA ASP A 267 2.50 -25.21 -14.79
C ASP A 267 2.81 -24.31 -15.99
N VAL A 268 3.83 -23.45 -15.90
CA VAL A 268 4.31 -22.62 -17.03
C VAL A 268 4.64 -23.48 -18.25
N GLN A 269 5.39 -24.59 -18.05
CA GLN A 269 5.73 -25.51 -19.13
C GLN A 269 4.50 -26.18 -19.78
N LYS A 270 3.43 -26.44 -19.01
CA LYS A 270 2.17 -26.93 -19.58
C LYS A 270 1.49 -25.87 -20.45
N LEU A 271 1.50 -24.61 -20.02
CA LEU A 271 0.92 -23.50 -20.80
C LEU A 271 1.68 -23.27 -22.10
N LEU A 272 3.02 -23.30 -22.07
CA LEU A 272 3.86 -23.19 -23.26
C LEU A 272 3.57 -24.31 -24.28
N LYS A 273 3.41 -25.56 -23.80
CA LYS A 273 3.00 -26.68 -24.67
C LYS A 273 1.61 -26.48 -25.28
N ALA A 274 0.66 -25.95 -24.51
CA ALA A 274 -0.68 -25.68 -25.00
C ALA A 274 -0.69 -24.58 -26.09
N ILE A 275 0.18 -23.57 -25.99
CA ILE A 275 0.39 -22.57 -27.04
C ILE A 275 1.00 -23.20 -28.29
N GLN A 276 2.04 -24.02 -28.15
CA GLN A 276 2.68 -24.71 -29.29
C GLN A 276 1.68 -25.59 -30.04
N ASN A 277 0.87 -26.36 -29.32
CA ASN A 277 -0.15 -27.22 -29.93
C ASN A 277 -1.19 -26.42 -30.72
N ARG A 278 -1.59 -25.24 -30.21
CA ARG A 278 -2.52 -24.35 -30.89
C ARG A 278 -1.97 -23.84 -32.22
N ASN A 279 -0.67 -23.56 -32.30
CA ASN A 279 -0.04 -23.03 -33.51
C ASN A 279 0.20 -24.11 -34.59
N ASN A 280 0.18 -25.38 -34.20
CA ASN A 280 0.33 -26.54 -35.09
C ASN A 280 -1.01 -27.15 -35.53
N SER A 281 -2.15 -26.57 -35.11
CA SER A 281 -3.51 -27.03 -35.40
C SER A 281 -4.18 -26.16 -36.45
#